data_AF-A0A2M7SMQ4-F1
#
_entry.id   AF-A0A2M7SMQ4-F1
#
_cell.length_a   1.000
_cell.length_b   1.000
_cell.length_c   1.000
_cell.angle_alpha   90.00
_cell.angle_beta   90.00
_cell.angle_gamma   90.00
#
_symmetry.space_group_name_H-M   'P 1'
#
loop_
_entity.id
_entity.type
_entity.pdbx_description
1 polymer ?
#
loop_
_entity_poly.entity_id
_entity_poly.type
_entity_poly.pdbx_seq_one_letter_code
_entity_poly.pdbx_strand_id
1 'polypeptide(L)'
;MRYIHLNPLRAGMVKDLRELDRYPWSGHSAIMGLNKNDWQEVEEVLFFFSDKIGKARRGYRLYVEQGIARGQRPDLLRGGLRELGEEEKAEDVFDLRVLGKGDFVERVLREVNEMDIKRKARIPLSELIGQVTGFLGMEGEGLLTGRRKREVSSARA
;
A
#
# COMPACT_ATOMS: atom_id res chain seq x y z
N MET A 1 17.13 -6.95 -5.66
CA MET A 1 16.30 -8.14 -5.39
C MET A 1 16.22 -8.54 -3.91
N ARG A 2 17.34 -8.78 -3.17
CA ARG A 2 17.27 -9.17 -1.73
C ARG A 2 16.47 -8.23 -0.81
N TYR A 3 16.48 -6.92 -1.09
CA TYR A 3 15.82 -5.92 -0.23
C TYR A 3 14.31 -6.18 -0.17
N ILE A 4 13.67 -6.28 -1.34
CA ILE A 4 12.23 -6.56 -1.47
C ILE A 4 11.89 -7.90 -0.81
N HIS A 5 12.73 -8.92 -1.01
CA HIS A 5 12.48 -10.26 -0.51
C HIS A 5 12.60 -10.36 1.02
N LEU A 6 13.38 -9.48 1.65
CA LEU A 6 13.48 -9.37 3.11
C LEU A 6 12.41 -8.47 3.74
N ASN A 7 11.57 -7.78 2.94
CA ASN A 7 10.56 -6.87 3.48
C ASN A 7 9.57 -7.56 4.44
N PRO A 8 9.03 -8.76 4.15
CA PRO A 8 8.12 -9.42 5.08
C PRO A 8 8.78 -9.71 6.44
N LEU A 9 10.06 -10.11 6.44
CA LEU A 9 10.83 -10.34 7.66
C LEU A 9 11.07 -9.04 8.43
N ARG A 10 11.45 -7.97 7.72
CA ARG A 10 11.72 -6.65 8.32
C ARG A 10 10.47 -5.95 8.84
N ALA A 11 9.33 -6.19 8.21
CA ALA A 11 8.03 -5.70 8.64
C ALA A 11 7.45 -6.53 9.81
N GLY A 12 8.13 -7.60 10.25
CA GLY A 12 7.66 -8.48 11.31
C GLY A 12 6.47 -9.36 10.91
N MET A 13 6.17 -9.48 9.61
CA MET A 13 5.10 -10.36 9.11
C MET A 13 5.48 -11.85 9.22
N VAL A 14 6.78 -12.14 9.21
CA VAL A 14 7.35 -13.46 9.44
C VAL A 14 8.48 -13.36 10.47
N LYS A 15 8.70 -14.42 11.25
CA LYS A 15 9.64 -14.42 12.38
C LYS A 15 11.08 -14.71 11.98
N ASP A 16 11.26 -15.52 10.94
CA ASP A 16 12.57 -16.00 10.53
C ASP A 16 12.63 -16.32 9.02
N LEU A 17 13.82 -16.73 8.55
CA LEU A 17 14.01 -17.13 7.16
C LEU A 17 13.22 -18.39 6.77
N ARG A 18 12.91 -19.28 7.71
CA ARG A 18 12.14 -20.51 7.40
C ARG A 18 10.68 -20.17 7.12
N GLU A 19 10.11 -19.23 7.86
CA GLU A 19 8.79 -18.68 7.56
C GLU A 19 8.82 -17.86 6.26
N LEU A 20 9.89 -17.07 6.03
CA LEU A 20 10.06 -16.32 4.79
C LEU A 20 10.15 -17.23 3.56
N ASP A 21 10.87 -18.36 3.65
CA ASP A 21 11.00 -19.38 2.59
C ASP A 21 9.61 -19.80 2.05
N ARG A 22 8.59 -19.82 2.92
CA ARG A 22 7.21 -20.26 2.61
C ARG A 22 6.23 -19.10 2.43
N TYR A 23 6.65 -17.86 2.60
CA TYR A 23 5.75 -16.70 2.58
C TYR A 23 5.22 -16.45 1.15
N PRO A 24 3.91 -16.61 0.89
CA PRO A 24 3.40 -16.65 -0.48
C PRO A 24 3.40 -15.28 -1.17
N TRP A 25 3.46 -14.19 -0.41
CA TRP A 25 3.43 -12.81 -0.92
C TRP A 25 4.85 -12.24 -1.11
N SER A 26 5.82 -13.10 -1.40
CA SER A 26 7.20 -12.73 -1.72
C SER A 26 7.75 -13.60 -2.84
N GLY A 27 8.42 -12.97 -3.82
CA GLY A 27 9.13 -13.70 -4.88
C GLY A 27 10.25 -14.61 -4.35
N HIS A 28 10.65 -14.46 -3.08
CA HIS A 28 11.58 -15.36 -2.41
C HIS A 28 11.09 -16.81 -2.42
N SER A 29 9.80 -17.03 -2.13
CA SER A 29 9.25 -18.37 -2.00
C SER A 29 9.24 -19.13 -3.35
N ALA A 30 9.02 -18.41 -4.45
CA ALA A 30 9.13 -18.96 -5.79
C ALA A 30 10.57 -19.36 -6.15
N ILE A 31 11.56 -18.53 -5.82
CA ILE A 31 12.99 -18.87 -6.05
C ILE A 31 13.40 -20.10 -5.23
N MET A 32 12.89 -20.21 -3.99
CA MET A 32 13.09 -21.38 -3.14
C MET A 32 12.36 -22.63 -3.65
N GLY A 33 11.46 -22.49 -4.62
CA GLY A 33 10.68 -23.57 -5.21
C GLY A 33 9.56 -24.09 -4.32
N LEU A 34 9.08 -23.26 -3.39
CA LEU A 34 8.03 -23.60 -2.44
C LEU A 34 6.65 -23.05 -2.88
N ASN A 35 6.64 -22.13 -3.84
CA ASN A 35 5.46 -21.61 -4.52
C ASN A 35 5.72 -21.50 -6.03
N LYS A 36 4.67 -21.47 -6.84
CA LYS A 36 4.75 -21.30 -8.29
C LYS A 36 4.21 -19.93 -8.70
N ASN A 37 5.04 -19.14 -9.36
CA ASN A 37 4.69 -17.84 -9.93
C ASN A 37 5.05 -17.85 -11.41
N ASP A 38 4.08 -18.04 -12.31
CA ASP A 38 4.33 -18.16 -13.76
C ASP A 38 4.87 -16.87 -14.39
N TRP A 39 4.76 -15.74 -13.68
CA TRP A 39 5.25 -14.42 -14.11
C TRP A 39 6.68 -14.11 -13.62
N GLN A 40 7.31 -15.01 -12.85
CA GLN A 40 8.60 -14.76 -12.23
C GLN A 40 9.70 -15.66 -12.81
N GLU A 41 10.71 -15.06 -13.43
CA GLU A 41 11.90 -15.75 -13.94
C GLU A 41 12.78 -16.25 -12.78
N VAL A 42 12.69 -17.54 -12.47
CA VAL A 42 13.44 -18.16 -11.37
C VAL A 42 14.79 -18.70 -11.83
N GLU A 43 14.85 -19.28 -13.03
CA GLU A 43 16.06 -19.88 -13.59
C GLU A 43 17.18 -18.84 -13.76
N GLU A 44 16.86 -17.67 -14.32
CA GLU A 44 17.83 -16.59 -14.55
C GLU A 44 18.46 -16.11 -13.23
N VAL A 45 17.64 -15.98 -12.19
CA VAL A 45 18.12 -15.62 -10.85
C VAL A 45 19.05 -16.69 -10.28
N LEU A 46 18.64 -17.96 -10.36
CA LEU A 46 19.41 -19.07 -9.79
C LEU A 46 20.73 -19.30 -10.54
N PHE A 47 20.78 -18.98 -11.83
CA PHE A 47 21.98 -19.09 -12.67
C PHE A 47 23.18 -18.31 -12.10
N PHE A 48 22.96 -17.18 -11.43
CA PHE A 48 24.02 -16.40 -10.79
C PHE A 48 24.69 -17.12 -9.60
N PHE A 49 24.08 -18.17 -9.05
CA PHE A 49 24.57 -18.86 -7.85
C PHE A 49 25.16 -20.24 -8.15
N SER A 50 24.61 -20.98 -9.12
CA SER A 50 25.16 -22.24 -9.63
C SER A 50 24.37 -22.72 -10.84
N ASP A 51 25.02 -23.55 -11.66
CA ASP A 51 24.43 -24.48 -12.63
C ASP A 51 23.49 -25.54 -12.02
N LYS A 52 23.74 -25.97 -10.77
CA LYS A 52 22.96 -27.00 -10.07
C LYS A 52 21.91 -26.38 -9.17
N ILE A 53 20.62 -26.64 -9.44
CA ILE A 53 19.48 -26.01 -8.75
C ILE A 53 19.56 -26.05 -7.22
N GLY A 54 19.94 -27.19 -6.63
CA GLY A 54 20.06 -27.32 -5.18
C GLY A 54 21.19 -26.47 -4.59
N LYS A 55 22.31 -26.33 -5.33
CA LYS A 55 23.43 -25.47 -4.92
C LYS A 55 23.07 -23.99 -5.14
N ALA A 56 22.40 -23.67 -6.24
CA ALA A 56 21.92 -22.34 -6.55
C ALA A 56 20.98 -21.80 -5.46
N ARG A 57 19.96 -22.58 -5.06
CA ARG A 57 19.03 -22.19 -3.98
C ARG A 57 19.74 -21.96 -2.65
N ARG A 58 20.71 -22.80 -2.28
CA ARG A 58 21.52 -22.59 -1.07
C ARG A 58 22.34 -21.31 -1.14
N GLY A 59 22.99 -21.04 -2.29
CA GLY A 59 23.75 -19.82 -2.51
C GLY A 59 22.86 -18.56 -2.46
N TYR A 60 21.70 -18.62 -3.12
CA TYR A 60 20.70 -17.58 -3.10
C TYR A 60 20.19 -17.29 -1.68
N ARG A 61 19.82 -18.33 -0.94
CA ARG A 61 19.33 -18.20 0.44
C ARG A 61 20.38 -17.57 1.36
N LEU A 62 21.64 -17.99 1.22
CA LEU A 62 22.76 -17.40 1.97
C LEU A 62 22.96 -15.92 1.61
N TYR A 63 22.83 -15.56 0.33
CA TYR A 63 22.89 -14.15 -0.11
C TYR A 63 21.75 -13.29 0.47
N VAL A 64 20.54 -13.86 0.59
CA VAL A 64 19.41 -13.19 1.25
C VAL A 64 19.67 -13.05 2.76
N GLU A 65 20.13 -14.11 3.41
CA GLU A 65 20.46 -14.13 4.84
C GLU A 65 21.50 -13.08 5.23
N GLN A 66 22.57 -12.94 4.44
CA GLN A 66 23.57 -11.88 4.62
C GLN A 66 22.98 -10.46 4.52
N GLY A 67 21.81 -10.31 3.91
CA GLY A 67 21.07 -9.05 3.83
C GLY A 67 20.34 -8.66 5.12
N ILE A 68 20.15 -9.59 6.07
CA ILE A 68 19.51 -9.33 7.37
C ILE A 68 20.40 -8.42 8.20
N ALA A 69 21.69 -8.76 8.33
CA ALA A 69 22.68 -8.00 9.09
C ALA A 69 22.89 -6.58 8.56
N ARG A 70 22.59 -6.32 7.28
CA ARG A 70 22.71 -4.99 6.66
C ARG A 70 21.56 -4.03 7.00
N GLY A 71 20.61 -4.45 7.85
CA GLY A 71 19.56 -3.59 8.40
C GLY A 71 18.68 -2.92 7.34
N GLN A 72 18.06 -1.80 7.73
CA GLN A 72 17.34 -0.94 6.80
C GLN A 72 18.33 -0.21 5.89
N ARG A 73 18.01 -0.13 4.60
CA ARG A 73 18.79 0.58 3.59
C ARG A 73 18.14 1.94 3.34
N PRO A 74 18.56 3.02 4.03
CA PRO A 74 17.96 4.34 3.88
C PRO A 74 18.05 4.87 2.44
N ASP A 75 19.08 4.43 1.70
CA ASP A 75 19.24 4.66 0.26
C ASP A 75 18.11 4.05 -0.60
N LEU A 76 17.34 3.09 -0.07
CA LEU A 76 16.20 2.47 -0.75
C LEU A 76 14.84 2.91 -0.18
N LEU A 77 14.85 3.59 0.98
CA LEU A 77 13.64 4.05 1.69
C LEU A 77 13.10 5.37 1.14
N ARG A 78 13.96 6.28 0.65
CA ARG A 78 13.56 7.58 0.10
C ARG A 78 13.75 7.58 -1.41
N GLY A 79 12.66 7.56 -2.17
CA GLY A 79 12.69 7.53 -3.63
C GLY A 79 13.08 8.88 -4.25
N GLY A 80 14.05 8.87 -5.17
CA GLY A 80 14.01 9.75 -6.34
C GLY A 80 15.22 10.63 -6.67
N LEU A 81 16.04 11.09 -5.72
CA LEU A 81 17.08 12.09 -6.03
C LEU A 81 18.53 11.63 -5.89
N ARG A 82 18.82 10.52 -5.18
CA ARG A 82 20.22 10.13 -4.95
C ARG A 82 20.94 9.65 -6.22
N GLU A 83 20.21 9.19 -7.23
CA GLU A 83 20.79 8.78 -8.52
C GLU A 83 21.14 9.96 -9.44
N LEU A 84 20.62 11.17 -9.17
CA LEU A 84 20.87 12.38 -9.97
C LEU A 84 21.87 13.35 -9.31
N GLY A 85 22.44 13.00 -8.16
CA GLY A 85 23.45 13.83 -7.49
C GLY A 85 22.89 15.10 -6.85
N GLU A 86 21.57 15.24 -6.75
CA GLU A 86 20.94 16.39 -6.12
C GLU A 86 20.78 16.14 -4.62
N GLU A 87 21.37 17.03 -3.82
CA GLU A 87 21.26 17.03 -2.37
C GLU A 87 19.82 17.29 -1.92
N GLU A 88 19.47 16.68 -0.78
CA GLU A 88 18.16 16.76 -0.16
C GLU A 88 17.69 18.22 -0.02
N LYS A 89 16.60 18.59 -0.71
CA LYS A 89 15.69 19.57 -0.13
C LYS A 89 14.83 18.84 0.88
N ALA A 90 14.96 19.25 2.15
CA ALA A 90 14.28 18.66 3.30
C ALA A 90 12.73 18.73 3.24
N GLU A 91 12.16 19.32 2.19
CA GLU A 91 10.74 19.65 2.08
C GLU A 91 9.90 18.61 1.32
N ASP A 92 10.51 17.62 0.66
CA ASP A 92 9.73 16.54 0.04
C ASP A 92 9.28 15.54 1.12
N VAL A 93 8.07 15.78 1.65
CA VAL A 93 7.38 14.94 2.64
C VAL A 93 6.86 13.63 2.01
N PHE A 94 6.94 13.46 0.68
CA PHE A 94 6.31 12.37 -0.06
C PHE A 94 7.29 11.61 -0.98
N ASP A 95 7.01 10.32 -1.24
CA ASP A 95 7.83 9.48 -2.14
C ASP A 95 7.49 9.77 -3.61
N LEU A 96 8.47 10.31 -4.34
CA LEU A 96 8.33 10.67 -5.76
C LEU A 96 7.98 9.49 -6.67
N ARG A 97 8.29 8.25 -6.27
CA ARG A 97 7.92 7.04 -7.03
C ARG A 97 6.44 6.70 -6.92
N VAL A 98 5.79 7.18 -5.86
CA VAL A 98 4.39 6.87 -5.55
C VAL A 98 3.49 8.00 -6.05
N LEU A 99 3.83 9.25 -5.71
CA LEU A 99 2.98 10.40 -6.00
C LEU A 99 3.49 11.28 -7.15
N GLY A 100 4.72 11.10 -7.63
CA GLY A 100 5.33 11.94 -8.67
C GLY A 100 5.98 13.21 -8.11
N LYS A 101 6.36 14.15 -8.99
CA LYS A 101 7.06 15.40 -8.65
C LYS A 101 6.27 16.30 -7.70
N GLY A 102 6.96 17.07 -6.86
CA GLY A 102 6.37 18.00 -5.87
C GLY A 102 5.26 18.89 -6.45
N ASP A 103 5.49 19.53 -7.60
CA ASP A 103 4.50 20.40 -8.26
C ASP A 103 3.19 19.69 -8.64
N PHE A 104 3.26 18.39 -8.98
CA PHE A 104 2.07 17.61 -9.29
C PHE A 104 1.29 17.29 -8.01
N VAL A 105 2.00 16.87 -6.95
CA VAL A 105 1.40 16.57 -5.66
C VAL A 105 0.75 17.80 -5.05
N GLU A 106 1.43 18.95 -5.08
CA GLU A 106 0.91 20.21 -4.58
C GLU A 106 -0.36 20.65 -5.34
N ARG A 107 -0.37 20.48 -6.66
CA ARG A 107 -1.55 20.76 -7.49
C ARG A 107 -2.74 19.87 -7.13
N VAL A 108 -2.53 18.56 -7.02
CA VAL A 108 -3.59 17.61 -6.65
C VAL A 108 -4.12 17.91 -5.24
N LEU A 109 -3.25 18.18 -4.28
CA LEU A 109 -3.65 18.54 -2.92
C LEU A 109 -4.46 19.84 -2.89
N ARG A 110 -4.07 20.84 -3.69
CA ARG A 110 -4.83 22.09 -3.83
C ARG A 110 -6.22 21.83 -4.41
N GLU A 111 -6.32 21.05 -5.48
CA GLU A 111 -7.61 20.69 -6.08
C GLU A 111 -8.52 19.95 -5.10
N VAL A 112 -8.00 18.99 -4.34
CA VAL A 112 -8.77 18.26 -3.31
C VAL A 112 -9.26 19.22 -2.22
N ASN A 113 -8.40 20.11 -1.72
CA ASN A 113 -8.78 21.04 -0.67
C ASN A 113 -9.82 22.06 -1.18
N GLU A 114 -9.71 22.54 -2.42
CA GLU A 114 -10.71 23.37 -3.06
C GLU A 114 -12.05 22.64 -3.25
N MET A 115 -12.01 21.36 -3.62
CA MET A 115 -13.21 20.51 -3.70
C MET A 115 -13.85 20.29 -2.32
N ASP A 116 -13.06 20.08 -1.28
CA ASP A 116 -13.55 19.93 0.10
C ASP A 116 -14.13 21.24 0.65
N ILE A 117 -13.54 22.39 0.31
CA ILE A 117 -14.11 23.70 0.64
C ILE A 117 -15.44 23.92 -0.09
N LYS A 118 -15.56 23.53 -1.36
CA LYS A 118 -16.82 23.60 -2.11
C LYS A 118 -17.88 22.62 -1.58
N ARG A 119 -17.48 21.46 -1.06
CA ARG A 119 -18.36 20.47 -0.40
C ARG A 119 -18.73 20.86 1.05
N LYS A 120 -18.10 21.88 1.63
CA LYS A 120 -18.33 22.35 3.01
C LYS A 120 -19.54 23.25 3.20
N ALA A 121 -20.51 23.28 2.27
CA ALA A 121 -21.88 23.65 2.64
C ALA A 121 -22.47 22.52 3.52
N ARG A 122 -21.95 22.40 4.75
CA ARG A 122 -22.40 21.40 5.72
C ARG A 122 -23.66 21.97 6.35
N ILE A 123 -24.82 21.57 5.83
CA ILE A 123 -26.06 21.76 6.59
C ILE A 123 -26.01 20.85 7.83
N PRO A 124 -26.47 21.30 9.01
CA PRO A 124 -26.65 20.45 10.16
C PRO A 124 -27.47 19.21 9.80
N LEU A 125 -27.14 18.06 10.40
CA LEU A 125 -27.88 16.81 10.17
C LEU A 125 -29.39 16.98 10.45
N SER A 126 -29.76 17.82 11.42
CA SER A 126 -31.14 18.18 11.72
C SER A 126 -31.84 18.91 10.55
N GLU A 127 -31.13 19.80 9.86
CA GLU A 127 -31.64 20.51 8.69
C GLU A 127 -31.81 19.57 7.51
N LEU A 128 -30.85 18.68 7.28
CA LEU A 128 -30.95 17.64 6.24
C LEU A 128 -32.14 16.71 6.50
N ILE A 129 -32.32 16.25 7.73
CA ILE A 129 -33.47 15.43 8.14
C ILE A 129 -34.77 16.19 7.87
N GLY A 130 -34.84 17.48 8.22
CA GLY A 130 -35.99 18.35 7.94
C GLY A 130 -36.32 18.46 6.44
N GLN A 131 -35.31 18.66 5.58
CA GLN A 131 -35.51 18.74 4.14
C GLN A 131 -36.01 17.41 3.54
N VAL A 132 -35.40 16.29 3.93
CA VAL A 132 -35.78 14.96 3.43
C VAL A 132 -37.20 14.58 3.89
N THR A 133 -37.53 14.87 5.15
CA THR A 133 -38.86 14.59 5.70
C THR A 133 -39.95 15.47 5.12
N GLY A 134 -39.68 16.75 4.91
CA GLY A 134 -40.59 17.67 4.22
C GLY A 134 -40.86 17.26 2.77
N PHE A 135 -39.82 16.82 2.05
CA PHE A 135 -39.97 16.32 0.67
C PHE A 135 -40.78 15.01 0.59
N LEU A 136 -40.60 14.12 1.56
CA LEU A 136 -41.27 12.80 1.58
C LEU A 136 -42.61 12.79 2.34
N GLY A 137 -43.01 13.90 2.97
CA GLY A 137 -44.23 13.98 3.77
C GLY A 137 -44.23 13.08 5.01
N MET A 138 -43.06 12.85 5.61
CA MET A 138 -42.87 11.93 6.74
C MET A 138 -42.53 12.69 8.03
N GLU A 139 -42.84 12.15 9.20
CA GLU A 139 -42.37 12.72 10.47
C GLU A 139 -40.89 12.39 10.72
N GLY A 140 -40.12 13.39 11.17
CA GLY A 140 -38.66 13.30 11.36
C GLY A 140 -38.17 12.15 12.23
N GLU A 141 -38.95 11.76 13.23
CA GLU A 141 -38.64 10.62 14.11
C GLU A 141 -38.62 9.28 13.34
N GLY A 142 -39.41 9.15 12.27
CA GLY A 142 -39.46 7.95 11.44
C GLY A 142 -38.10 7.58 10.84
N LEU A 143 -37.29 8.58 10.45
CA LEU A 143 -35.94 8.39 9.91
C LEU A 143 -34.88 8.03 10.96
N LEU A 144 -35.15 8.30 12.24
CA LEU A 144 -34.22 8.01 13.34
C LEU A 144 -34.45 6.62 13.98
N THR A 145 -35.57 5.96 13.67
CA THR A 145 -35.94 4.67 14.28
C THR A 145 -35.36 3.45 13.57
N GLY A 146 -35.13 2.33 14.23
CA GLY A 146 -34.69 1.07 13.58
C GLY A 146 -35.67 0.44 12.57
N ARG A 147 -36.80 1.09 12.24
CA ARG A 147 -37.83 0.54 11.35
C ARG A 147 -37.33 0.44 9.91
N ARG A 148 -37.64 -0.69 9.26
CA ARG A 148 -37.25 -1.02 7.87
C ARG A 148 -38.46 -1.03 6.93
N LYS A 149 -39.39 -0.09 7.09
CA LYS A 149 -40.47 0.12 6.11
C LYS A 149 -39.85 0.66 4.81
N ARG A 150 -40.36 0.25 3.64
CA ARG A 150 -39.80 0.58 2.32
C ARG A 150 -39.53 2.09 2.14
N GLU A 151 -40.48 2.92 2.57
CA GLU A 151 -40.37 4.39 2.54
C GLU A 151 -39.19 4.91 3.38
N VAL A 152 -39.07 4.42 4.63
CA VAL A 152 -37.98 4.80 5.56
C VAL A 152 -36.62 4.32 5.08
N SER A 153 -36.55 3.11 4.50
CA SER A 153 -35.29 2.56 3.98
C SER A 153 -34.84 3.29 2.72
N SER A 154 -35.76 3.69 1.84
CA SER A 154 -35.45 4.46 0.64
C SER A 154 -34.99 5.88 0.96
N ALA A 155 -35.44 6.45 2.07
CA ALA A 155 -35.07 7.78 2.51
C ALA A 155 -33.68 7.86 3.20
N ARG A 156 -33.10 6.71 3.59
CA ARG A 156 -31.76 6.62 4.19
C ARG A 156 -30.65 6.26 3.22
N ALA A 157 -30.99 5.66 2.08
CA ALA A 157 -30.05 5.18 1.07
C ALA A 157 -29.48 6.36 0.26
#